data_AF-A0A7V8NWR6-F1
#
_entry.id   AF-A0A7V8NWR6-F1
#
_cell.length_a   1.000
_cell.length_b   1.000
_cell.length_c   1.000
_cell.angle_alpha   90.00
_cell.angle_beta   90.00
_cell.angle_gamma   90.00
#
_symmetry.space_group_name_H-M   'P 1'
#
loop_
_entity.id
_entity.type
_entity.pdbx_description
1 polymer ?
#
loop_
_entity_poly.entity_id
_entity_poly.type
_entity_poly.pdbx_seq_one_letter_code
_entity_poly.pdbx_strand_id
1 'polypeptide(L)'
;MKAKVTGCRGITPGELAWLRGGEGRYRPPAVAKLRDAHHTMARLFACGFGTGQVAAMVGYSFNRVSMIHTDPAFAQLVAEYRKSPGLEEATWGPIEALAMNYTQIAIKGSRHVLDHFEQAEEAGELVPFRQALSAVADAADRIGLGKRATVTHNIDFAARLDAAIKRSERAKVIEGEAA
;
A
#
# COMPACT_ATOMS: atom_id res chain seq x y z
N MET A 1 8.93 -3.60 -17.72
CA MET A 1 10.36 -3.49 -18.09
C MET A 1 11.15 -4.41 -17.17
N LYS A 2 11.64 -5.58 -17.63
CA LYS A 2 12.40 -6.50 -16.77
C LYS A 2 13.87 -6.44 -17.18
N ALA A 3 14.74 -6.06 -16.25
CA ALA A 3 16.18 -6.06 -16.44
C ALA A 3 16.65 -7.48 -16.79
N LYS A 4 17.31 -7.65 -17.94
CA LYS A 4 17.94 -8.90 -18.34
C LYS A 4 19.39 -8.81 -17.89
N VAL A 5 19.82 -9.70 -17.00
CA VAL A 5 21.23 -9.83 -16.61
C VAL A 5 21.99 -10.34 -17.83
N THR A 6 22.95 -9.55 -18.31
CA THR A 6 23.68 -9.73 -19.57
C THR A 6 24.99 -10.51 -19.42
N GLY A 7 25.37 -10.88 -18.20
CA GLY A 7 26.56 -11.68 -17.92
C GLY A 7 26.96 -11.60 -16.44
N CYS A 8 27.61 -12.64 -15.95
CA CYS A 8 28.14 -12.71 -14.59
C CYS A 8 29.66 -12.50 -14.64
N ARG A 9 30.10 -11.25 -14.58
CA ARG A 9 31.52 -10.92 -14.38
C ARG A 9 31.86 -11.09 -12.89
N GLY A 10 33.01 -11.69 -12.60
CA GLY A 10 33.54 -11.74 -11.23
C GLY A 10 33.76 -10.33 -10.69
N ILE A 11 33.28 -10.07 -9.47
CA ILE A 11 33.46 -8.76 -8.81
C ILE A 11 34.94 -8.50 -8.65
N THR A 12 35.41 -7.41 -9.23
CA THR A 12 36.78 -6.93 -9.02
C THR A 12 36.94 -6.36 -7.62
N PRO A 13 38.15 -6.36 -7.02
CA PRO A 13 38.39 -5.77 -5.71
C PRO A 13 37.94 -4.30 -5.62
N GLY A 14 38.05 -3.53 -6.70
CA GLY A 14 37.57 -2.15 -6.78
C GLY A 14 36.04 -2.02 -6.76
N GLU A 15 35.32 -2.90 -7.46
CA GLU A 15 33.85 -2.96 -7.39
C GLU A 15 33.35 -3.44 -6.03
N LEU A 16 34.09 -4.38 -5.41
CA LEU A 16 33.80 -4.82 -4.05
C LEU A 16 33.97 -3.67 -3.05
N ALA A 17 35.03 -2.86 -3.23
CA ALA A 17 35.25 -1.65 -2.44
C ALA A 17 34.14 -0.62 -2.67
N TRP A 18 33.69 -0.40 -3.91
CA TRP A 18 32.58 0.50 -4.23
C TRP A 18 31.24 0.04 -3.64
N LEU A 19 30.93 -1.25 -3.70
CA LEU A 19 29.74 -1.84 -3.07
C LEU A 19 29.78 -1.76 -1.53
N ARG A 20 30.97 -1.91 -0.93
CA ARG A 20 31.20 -1.75 0.51
C ARG A 20 31.14 -0.27 0.94
N GLY A 21 31.66 0.63 0.12
CA GLY A 21 31.70 2.09 0.36
C GLY A 21 30.32 2.75 0.28
N GLY A 22 29.33 2.10 -0.33
CA GLY A 22 27.94 2.56 -0.34
C GLY A 22 27.67 3.78 -1.23
N GLU A 23 28.66 4.22 -2.01
CA GLU A 23 28.62 5.39 -2.90
C GLU A 23 27.61 5.23 -4.06
N GLY A 24 27.21 3.99 -4.38
CA GLY A 24 26.19 3.68 -5.39
C GLY A 24 24.78 3.41 -4.87
N ARG A 25 24.54 3.48 -3.55
CA ARG A 25 23.19 3.22 -3.02
C ARG A 25 22.32 4.44 -3.29
N TYR A 26 21.16 4.22 -3.92
CA TYR A 26 20.14 5.25 -4.03
C TYR A 26 19.81 5.78 -2.63
N ARG A 27 20.27 7.00 -2.34
CA ARG A 27 19.88 7.75 -1.16
C ARG A 27 18.68 8.59 -1.56
N PRO A 28 17.48 8.24 -1.10
CA PRO A 28 16.35 9.08 -1.36
C PRO A 28 16.60 10.48 -0.79
N PRO A 29 16.07 11.53 -1.43
CA PRO A 29 16.31 12.90 -1.01
C PRO A 29 15.82 13.11 0.43
N ALA A 30 16.64 13.81 1.21
CA ALA A 30 16.30 14.23 2.56
C ALA A 30 14.99 15.04 2.57
N VAL A 31 14.29 15.04 3.69
CA VAL A 31 13.03 15.78 3.82
C VAL A 31 13.33 17.28 3.79
N ALA A 32 13.13 17.93 2.65
CA ALA A 32 13.45 19.35 2.48
C ALA A 32 12.55 20.29 3.29
N LYS A 33 11.29 19.90 3.55
CA LYS A 33 10.32 20.69 4.32
C LYS A 33 9.31 19.79 5.01
N LEU A 34 9.13 19.99 6.31
CA LEU A 34 8.05 19.38 7.08
C LEU A 34 6.71 20.04 6.70
N ARG A 35 5.68 19.21 6.51
CA ARG A 35 4.34 19.58 6.03
C ARG A 35 3.32 18.96 6.97
N ASP A 36 2.06 19.35 6.89
CA ASP A 36 0.99 18.84 7.75
C ASP A 36 0.93 17.30 7.78
N ALA A 37 1.09 16.63 6.63
CA ALA A 37 1.16 15.18 6.56
C ALA A 37 2.29 14.58 7.42
N HIS A 38 3.44 15.25 7.51
CA HIS A 38 4.55 14.84 8.36
C HIS A 38 4.23 15.09 9.84
N HIS A 39 3.51 16.17 10.17
CA HIS A 39 3.03 16.42 11.54
C HIS A 39 2.03 15.34 11.99
N THR A 40 1.10 14.95 11.12
CA THR A 40 0.18 13.83 11.38
C THR A 40 0.95 12.53 11.60
N MET A 41 1.93 12.20 10.74
CA MET A 41 2.78 11.02 10.94
C MET A 41 3.54 11.09 12.28
N ALA A 42 4.11 12.25 12.62
CA ALA A 42 4.89 12.40 13.85
C ALA A 42 4.03 12.23 15.11
N ARG A 43 2.78 12.73 15.10
CA ARG A 43 1.82 12.49 16.18
C ARG A 43 1.47 11.02 16.32
N LEU A 44 1.23 10.31 15.21
CA LEU A 44 0.96 8.86 15.22
C LEU A 44 2.17 8.07 15.77
N PHE A 45 3.40 8.39 15.36
CA PHE A 45 4.59 7.78 15.95
C PHE A 45 4.79 8.12 17.42
N ALA A 46 4.39 9.33 17.84
CA ALA A 46 4.43 9.74 19.24
C ALA A 46 3.37 9.00 20.08
N CYS A 47 2.22 8.64 19.51
CA CYS A 47 1.23 7.72 20.10
C CYS A 47 1.68 6.25 20.13
N GLY A 48 2.84 5.91 19.56
CA GLY A 48 3.40 4.55 19.61
C GLY A 48 3.06 3.63 18.43
N PHE A 49 2.42 4.14 17.38
CA PHE A 49 2.12 3.34 16.19
C PHE A 49 3.39 2.92 15.43
N GLY A 50 3.40 1.69 14.90
CA GLY A 50 4.49 1.17 14.08
C GLY A 50 4.46 1.71 12.65
N THR A 51 5.61 1.68 11.97
CA THR A 51 5.80 2.17 10.58
C THR A 51 4.75 1.66 9.59
N GLY A 52 4.37 0.38 9.70
CA GLY A 52 3.35 -0.22 8.83
C GLY A 52 1.95 0.33 9.07
N GLN A 53 1.57 0.52 10.32
CA GLN A 53 0.28 1.11 10.71
C GLN A 53 0.22 2.57 10.27
N VAL A 54 1.28 3.34 10.53
CA VAL A 54 1.39 4.74 10.09
C VAL A 54 1.27 4.84 8.58
N ALA A 55 1.98 3.99 7.81
CA ALA A 55 1.88 3.95 6.36
C ALA A 55 0.44 3.70 5.86
N ALA A 56 -0.26 2.74 6.47
CA ALA A 56 -1.66 2.46 6.14
C ALA A 56 -2.59 3.64 6.46
N MET A 57 -2.39 4.31 7.61
CA MET A 57 -3.23 5.43 8.04
C MET A 57 -3.02 6.69 7.21
N VAL A 58 -1.78 6.99 6.83
CA VAL A 58 -1.43 8.24 6.12
C VAL A 58 -1.43 8.11 4.60
N GLY A 59 -1.60 6.88 4.06
CA GLY A 59 -1.64 6.62 2.62
C GLY A 59 -0.29 6.73 1.91
N TYR A 60 0.82 6.56 2.64
CA TYR A 60 2.17 6.55 2.07
C TYR A 60 2.71 5.13 1.95
N SER A 61 3.68 4.93 1.04
CA SER A 61 4.38 3.64 0.97
C SER A 61 5.20 3.40 2.23
N PHE A 62 5.31 2.13 2.64
CA PHE A 62 6.11 1.72 3.80
C PHE A 62 7.53 2.28 3.75
N ASN A 63 8.20 2.17 2.60
CA ASN A 63 9.56 2.67 2.41
C ASN A 63 9.64 4.18 2.63
N ARG A 64 8.66 4.95 2.14
CA ARG A 64 8.65 6.40 2.33
C ARG A 64 8.50 6.78 3.79
N VAL A 65 7.60 6.12 4.52
CA VAL A 65 7.42 6.35 5.97
C VAL A 65 8.66 5.92 6.75
N SER A 66 9.25 4.77 6.43
CA SER A 66 10.48 4.28 7.07
C SER A 66 11.63 5.28 6.92
N MET A 67 11.83 5.81 5.72
CA MET A 67 12.85 6.83 5.47
C MET A 67 12.61 8.12 6.26
N ILE A 68 11.37 8.61 6.29
CA ILE A 68 11.00 9.80 7.07
C ILE A 68 11.25 9.55 8.55
N HIS A 69 10.89 8.38 9.07
CA HIS A 69 11.08 8.01 10.47
C HIS A 69 12.56 7.95 10.88
N THR A 70 13.46 7.61 9.96
CA THR A 70 14.92 7.64 10.20
C THR A 70 15.56 9.02 10.09
N ASP A 71 14.81 10.05 9.66
CA ASP A 71 15.32 11.41 9.52
C ASP A 71 15.51 12.07 10.91
N PRO A 72 16.69 12.63 11.23
CA PRO A 72 16.94 13.26 12.53
C PRO A 72 16.01 14.43 12.87
N ALA A 73 15.62 15.24 11.88
CA ALA A 73 14.70 16.36 12.11
C ALA A 73 13.29 15.85 12.42
N PHE A 74 12.89 14.75 11.78
CA PHE A 74 11.62 14.10 12.07
C PHE A 74 11.61 13.43 13.45
N ALA A 75 12.72 12.80 13.85
CA ALA A 75 12.87 12.22 15.19
C ALA A 75 12.71 13.27 16.30
N GLN A 76 13.25 14.49 16.10
CA GLN A 76 13.03 15.62 17.00
C GLN A 76 11.56 16.03 17.07
N LEU A 77 10.87 16.07 15.93
CA LEU A 77 9.44 16.39 15.88
C LEU A 77 8.59 15.34 16.63
N VAL A 78 8.92 14.05 16.52
CA VAL A 78 8.25 12.99 17.29
C VAL A 78 8.50 13.16 18.79
N ALA A 79 9.75 13.45 19.19
CA ALA A 79 10.10 13.69 20.58
C ALA A 79 9.36 14.90 21.16
N GLU A 80 9.12 15.93 20.35
CA GLU A 80 8.33 17.09 20.74
C GLU A 80 6.86 16.74 20.99
N TYR A 81 6.23 15.99 20.08
CA TYR A 81 4.84 15.56 20.28
C TYR A 81 4.66 14.65 21.49
N ARG A 82 5.63 13.80 21.83
CA ARG A 82 5.59 12.96 23.04
C ARG A 82 5.49 13.74 24.35
N LYS A 83 5.93 15.00 24.37
CA LYS A 83 5.82 15.87 25.55
C LYS A 83 4.43 16.50 25.67
N SER A 84 3.61 16.45 24.62
CA SER A 84 2.29 17.07 24.63
C SER A 84 1.32 16.21 25.45
N PRO A 85 0.76 16.74 26.55
CA PRO A 85 -0.30 16.04 27.27
C PRO A 85 -1.54 15.90 26.36
N GLY A 86 -2.27 14.79 26.50
CA GLY A 86 -3.48 14.52 25.72
C GLY A 86 -3.24 14.25 24.23
N LEU A 87 -2.02 13.87 23.84
CA LEU A 87 -1.67 13.61 22.44
C LEU A 87 -2.56 12.52 21.82
N GLU A 88 -2.85 11.46 22.57
CA GLU A 88 -3.64 10.33 22.11
C GLU A 88 -5.09 10.77 21.83
N GLU A 89 -5.71 11.50 22.74
CA GLU A 89 -7.04 12.07 22.60
C GLU A 89 -7.12 13.10 21.46
N ALA A 90 -6.05 13.86 21.22
CA ALA A 90 -6.01 14.86 20.14
C ALA A 90 -5.70 14.28 18.76
N THR A 91 -5.17 13.06 18.68
CA THR A 91 -4.68 12.46 17.43
C THR A 91 -5.44 11.20 17.07
N TRP A 92 -5.41 10.20 17.93
CA TRP A 92 -6.03 8.90 17.68
C TRP A 92 -7.52 8.91 18.02
N GLY A 93 -7.90 9.55 19.13
CA GLY A 93 -9.30 9.65 19.59
C GLY A 93 -10.30 10.06 18.49
N PRO A 94 -10.04 11.08 17.65
CA PRO A 94 -10.96 11.48 16.58
C PRO A 94 -11.02 10.46 15.44
N ILE A 95 -9.90 9.79 15.12
CA ILE A 95 -9.83 8.75 14.09
C ILE A 95 -10.65 7.54 14.54
N GLU A 96 -10.47 7.12 15.79
CA GLU A 96 -11.23 6.02 16.39
C GLU A 96 -12.71 6.37 16.50
N ALA A 97 -13.05 7.58 16.96
CA ALA A 97 -14.44 8.06 17.02
C ALA A 97 -15.09 8.06 15.63
N LEU A 98 -14.37 8.48 14.59
CA LEU A 98 -14.86 8.44 13.22
C LEU A 98 -15.08 7.00 12.74
N ALA A 99 -14.14 6.09 12.99
CA ALA A 99 -14.27 4.67 12.65
C ALA A 99 -15.47 4.02 13.36
N MET A 100 -15.66 4.33 14.65
CA MET A 100 -16.81 3.90 15.43
C MET A 100 -18.11 4.45 14.85
N ASN A 101 -18.15 5.74 14.50
CA ASN A 101 -19.32 6.37 13.90
C ASN A 101 -19.69 5.72 12.55
N TYR A 102 -18.72 5.46 11.67
CA TYR A 102 -18.97 4.73 10.44
C TYR A 102 -19.52 3.32 10.69
N THR A 103 -18.96 2.62 11.67
CA THR A 103 -19.44 1.29 12.08
C THR A 103 -20.89 1.36 12.58
N GLN A 104 -21.22 2.35 13.40
CA GLN A 104 -22.58 2.57 13.90
C GLN A 104 -23.56 2.93 12.78
N ILE A 105 -23.16 3.76 11.82
CA ILE A 105 -23.97 4.08 10.63
C ILE A 105 -24.24 2.81 9.84
N ALA A 106 -23.22 1.98 9.60
CA ALA A 106 -23.39 0.72 8.89
C ALA A 106 -24.34 -0.25 9.63
N ILE A 107 -24.20 -0.41 10.94
CA ILE A 107 -25.08 -1.27 11.76
C ILE A 107 -26.52 -0.76 11.72
N LYS A 108 -26.73 0.54 11.96
CA LYS A 108 -28.08 1.14 11.94
C LYS A 108 -28.72 1.05 10.56
N GLY A 109 -27.95 1.31 9.50
CA GLY A 109 -28.42 1.15 8.12
C GLY A 109 -28.85 -0.29 7.82
N SER A 110 -28.05 -1.28 8.21
CA SER A 110 -28.42 -2.69 8.06
C SER A 110 -29.67 -3.08 8.85
N ARG A 111 -29.87 -2.53 10.05
CA ARG A 111 -31.10 -2.74 10.84
C ARG A 111 -32.33 -2.19 10.14
N HIS A 112 -32.26 -0.96 9.62
CA HIS A 112 -33.37 -0.40 8.85
C HIS A 112 -33.74 -1.26 7.64
N VAL A 113 -32.75 -1.85 6.95
CA VAL A 113 -33.02 -2.79 5.87
C VAL A 113 -33.74 -4.02 6.40
N LEU A 114 -33.29 -4.63 7.51
CA LEU A 114 -33.94 -5.79 8.11
C LEU A 114 -35.38 -5.49 8.54
N ASP A 115 -35.62 -4.38 9.23
CA ASP A 115 -36.96 -3.96 9.68
C ASP A 115 -37.91 -3.83 8.48
N HIS A 116 -37.43 -3.36 7.32
CA HIS A 116 -38.23 -3.29 6.10
C HIS A 116 -38.60 -4.67 5.54
N PHE A 117 -37.72 -5.67 5.65
CA PHE A 117 -38.06 -7.04 5.26
C PHE A 117 -39.07 -7.66 6.23
N GLU A 118 -38.86 -7.48 7.54
CA GLU A 118 -39.78 -7.98 8.58
C GLU A 118 -41.18 -7.38 8.44
N GLN A 119 -41.28 -6.06 8.22
CA GLN A 119 -42.56 -5.39 7.98
C GLN A 119 -43.28 -5.90 6.73
N ALA A 120 -42.55 -6.16 5.64
CA ALA A 120 -43.13 -6.74 4.44
C ALA A 120 -43.65 -8.16 4.71
N GLU A 121 -42.90 -8.97 5.46
CA GLU A 121 -43.32 -10.32 5.86
C GLU A 121 -44.57 -10.29 6.74
N GLU A 122 -44.60 -9.43 7.77
CA GLU A 122 -45.76 -9.24 8.64
C GLU A 122 -47.01 -8.76 7.88
N ALA A 123 -46.82 -7.90 6.89
CA ALA A 123 -47.88 -7.42 6.01
C ALA A 123 -48.33 -8.45 4.95
N GLY A 124 -47.61 -9.57 4.81
CA GLY A 124 -47.84 -10.55 3.74
C GLY A 124 -47.48 -10.02 2.34
N GLU A 125 -46.61 -9.02 2.27
CA GLU A 125 -46.13 -8.38 1.05
C GLU A 125 -44.71 -8.85 0.68
N LEU A 126 -44.31 -8.59 -0.57
CA LEU A 126 -42.94 -8.84 -1.02
C LEU A 126 -42.18 -7.52 -1.18
N VAL A 127 -40.96 -7.48 -0.65
CA VAL A 127 -40.03 -6.38 -0.97
C VAL A 127 -39.78 -6.37 -2.48
N PRO A 128 -39.76 -5.18 -3.13
CA PRO A 128 -39.52 -5.10 -4.57
C PRO A 128 -38.24 -5.84 -4.99
N PHE A 129 -38.36 -6.75 -5.97
CA PHE A 129 -37.30 -7.70 -6.34
C PHE A 129 -35.93 -7.06 -6.56
N ARG A 130 -35.85 -5.89 -7.22
CA ARG A 130 -34.57 -5.19 -7.46
C ARG A 130 -33.93 -4.69 -6.17
N GLN A 131 -34.73 -4.21 -5.21
CA GLN A 131 -34.24 -3.73 -3.93
C GLN A 131 -33.76 -4.91 -3.09
N ALA A 132 -34.52 -6.00 -3.06
CA ALA A 132 -34.13 -7.23 -2.39
C ALA A 132 -32.84 -7.81 -2.97
N LEU A 133 -32.73 -7.90 -4.30
CA LEU A 133 -31.53 -8.38 -4.98
C LEU A 133 -30.30 -7.50 -4.69
N SER A 134 -30.46 -6.17 -4.67
CA SER A 134 -29.37 -5.25 -4.31
C SER A 134 -28.90 -5.47 -2.88
N ALA A 135 -29.83 -5.52 -1.91
CA ALA A 135 -29.51 -5.74 -0.51
C ALA A 135 -28.75 -7.05 -0.29
N VAL A 136 -29.18 -8.13 -0.96
CA VAL A 136 -28.52 -9.44 -0.89
C VAL A 136 -27.13 -9.40 -1.56
N ALA A 137 -26.99 -8.76 -2.71
CA ALA A 137 -25.70 -8.64 -3.40
C ALA A 137 -24.68 -7.82 -2.60
N ASP A 138 -25.09 -6.67 -2.06
CA ASP A 138 -24.23 -5.79 -1.25
C ASP A 138 -23.79 -6.49 0.05
N ALA A 139 -24.68 -7.28 0.66
CA ALA A 139 -24.35 -8.10 1.82
C ALA A 139 -23.36 -9.23 1.45
N ALA A 140 -23.57 -9.90 0.32
CA ALA A 140 -22.69 -10.97 -0.16
C ALA A 140 -21.27 -10.46 -0.45
N ASP A 141 -21.12 -9.27 -1.03
CA ASP A 141 -19.82 -8.63 -1.28
C ASP A 141 -19.06 -8.39 0.03
N ARG A 142 -19.76 -8.01 1.12
CA ARG A 142 -19.14 -7.76 2.44
C ARG A 142 -18.62 -9.02 3.13
N ILE A 143 -19.19 -10.19 2.86
CA ILE A 143 -18.73 -11.48 3.39
C ILE A 143 -17.85 -12.25 2.39
N GLY A 144 -17.41 -11.59 1.32
CA GLY A 144 -16.49 -12.17 0.34
C GLY A 144 -17.12 -13.20 -0.61
N LEU A 145 -18.47 -13.26 -0.65
CA LEU A 145 -19.26 -14.05 -1.58
C LEU A 145 -19.62 -13.29 -2.87
N GLY A 146 -19.04 -12.11 -3.03
CA GLY A 146 -19.20 -11.27 -4.20
C GLY A 146 -18.68 -11.86 -5.50
N LYS A 147 -19.10 -11.26 -6.61
CA LYS A 147 -18.61 -11.63 -7.95
C LYS A 147 -17.13 -11.32 -8.06
N ARG A 148 -16.30 -12.34 -8.27
CA ARG A 148 -14.86 -12.19 -8.51
C ARG A 148 -14.62 -11.95 -9.99
N ALA A 149 -13.97 -10.84 -10.34
CA ALA A 149 -13.48 -10.62 -11.69
C ALA A 149 -12.11 -11.30 -11.85
N THR A 150 -12.00 -12.22 -12.81
CA THR A 150 -10.70 -12.75 -13.25
C THR A 150 -10.08 -11.75 -14.23
N VAL A 151 -9.07 -11.00 -13.78
CA VAL A 151 -8.30 -10.12 -14.67
C VAL A 151 -7.24 -10.97 -15.38
N THR A 152 -7.49 -11.32 -16.64
CA THR A 152 -6.51 -12.01 -17.48
C THR A 152 -5.46 -11.03 -17.97
N HIS A 153 -4.23 -11.16 -17.47
CA HIS A 153 -3.09 -10.40 -18.00
C HIS A 153 -2.62 -11.03 -19.32
N ASN A 154 -3.09 -10.51 -20.46
CA ASN A 154 -2.61 -10.90 -21.78
C ASN A 154 -1.21 -10.33 -22.02
N ILE A 155 -0.17 -11.03 -21.56
CA ILE A 155 1.22 -10.74 -21.89
C ILE A 155 1.52 -11.44 -23.22
N ASP A 156 1.68 -10.68 -24.29
CA ASP A 156 2.11 -11.23 -25.58
C ASP A 156 3.58 -11.68 -25.50
N PHE A 157 3.76 -12.99 -25.31
CA PHE A 157 5.07 -13.63 -25.25
C PHE A 157 5.77 -13.65 -26.61
N ALA A 158 5.02 -13.72 -27.71
CA ALA A 158 5.58 -13.79 -29.05
C ALA A 158 6.28 -12.47 -29.41
N ALA A 159 5.60 -11.33 -29.20
CA ALA A 159 6.20 -10.02 -29.42
C ALA A 159 7.46 -9.79 -28.56
N ARG A 160 7.47 -10.31 -27.33
CA ARG A 160 8.64 -10.22 -26.43
C ARG A 160 9.77 -11.16 -26.82
N LEU A 161 9.47 -12.31 -27.43
CA LEU A 161 10.44 -13.28 -27.94
C LEU A 161 11.08 -12.77 -29.23
N ASP A 162 10.30 -12.25 -30.18
CA ASP A 162 10.81 -11.68 -31.43
C ASP A 162 11.74 -10.49 -31.17
N ALA A 163 11.36 -9.62 -30.23
CA ALA A 163 12.21 -8.53 -29.78
C ALA A 163 13.50 -9.02 -29.08
N ALA A 164 13.51 -10.23 -28.51
CA ALA A 164 14.70 -10.83 -27.95
C ALA A 164 15.62 -11.44 -29.03
N ILE A 165 15.05 -12.11 -30.04
CA ILE A 165 15.78 -12.71 -31.17
C ILE A 165 16.50 -11.61 -31.99
N LYS A 166 15.78 -10.53 -32.36
CA LYS A 166 16.39 -9.40 -33.07
C LYS A 166 17.55 -8.74 -32.31
N ARG A 167 17.55 -8.82 -30.98
CA ARG A 167 18.65 -8.31 -30.14
C ARG A 167 19.84 -9.27 -30.11
N SER A 168 19.63 -10.58 -30.20
CA SER A 168 20.73 -11.56 -30.21
C SER A 168 21.48 -11.62 -31.53
N GLU A 169 20.81 -11.41 -32.67
CA GLU A 169 21.45 -11.43 -34.00
C GLU A 169 22.51 -10.33 -34.20
N ARG A 170 22.47 -9.26 -33.41
CA ARG A 170 23.43 -8.14 -33.49
C ARG A 170 24.70 -8.35 -32.67
N ALA A 171 24.82 -9.42 -31.90
CA ALA A 171 26.00 -9.68 -31.08
C ALA A 171 27.06 -10.43 -31.91
N LYS A 172 28.23 -9.81 -32.13
CA LYS A 172 29.38 -10.49 -32.77
C LYS A 172 29.98 -11.52 -31.80
N VAL A 173 30.02 -12.77 -32.24
CA VAL A 173 30.65 -13.90 -31.53
C VAL A 173 32.17 -13.76 -31.66
N ILE A 174 32.91 -13.89 -30.56
CA ILE A 174 34.38 -13.93 -30.56
C ILE A 174 34.78 -15.34 -30.12
N GLU A 175 35.36 -16.12 -31.03
CA GLU A 175 35.97 -17.42 -30.74
C GLU A 175 37.31 -17.20 -30.05
N GLY A 176 37.56 -17.89 -28.95
CA GLY A 176 38.82 -17.81 -28.20
C GLY A 176 39.55 -19.14 -28.22
N GLU A 177 40.73 -19.16 -28.84
CA GLU A 177 41.68 -20.28 -28.76
C GLU A 177 42.41 -20.21 -27.41
N ALA A 178 42.43 -21.34 -26.70
CA ALA A 178 42.90 -21.44 -25.32
C ALA A 178 44.41 -21.71 -25.27
N ALA A 179 45.11 -20.97 -24.41
CA ALA A 179 46.44 -21.29 -23.90
C ALA A 179 46.41 -21.36 -22.37
#